data_AF-A0A1Q8EDB1-F1
#
_entry.id   AF-A0A1Q8EDB1-F1
#
_cell.length_a   1.000
_cell.length_b   1.000
_cell.length_c   1.000
_cell.angle_alpha   90.00
_cell.angle_beta   90.00
_cell.angle_gamma   90.00
#
_symmetry.space_group_name_H-M   'P 1'
#
loop_
_entity.id
_entity.type
_entity.pdbx_description
1 polymer ?
#
loop_
_entity_poly.entity_id
_entity_poly.type
_entity_poly.pdbx_seq_one_letter_code
_entity_poly.pdbx_strand_id
1 'polypeptide(L)'
;MDYKLYDDHIILQALLKEVGLIQSGGAIKGFLQEYPVFFNGEKEERRRKKIRIGDVVSIPSHEVTITMVAPTAAEQEEYERDRAEKERVAQLVKQLNAQHKKSNNTPPTKTSKNRQKKAPVRFPGT
;
A
#
# COMPACT_ATOMS: atom_id res chain seq x y z
N MET A 1 7.53 -13.37 15.07
CA MET A 1 8.33 -12.72 14.00
C MET A 1 8.30 -11.22 14.23
N ASP A 2 9.42 -10.57 13.98
CA ASP A 2 9.54 -9.13 14.18
C ASP A 2 9.28 -8.40 12.86
N TYR A 3 8.46 -7.35 12.92
CA TYR A 3 8.14 -6.50 11.79
C TYR A 3 8.71 -5.10 12.06
N LYS A 4 9.60 -4.65 11.17
CA LYS A 4 10.25 -3.33 11.27
C LYS A 4 9.31 -2.26 10.74
N LEU A 5 8.93 -1.33 11.59
CA LEU A 5 8.03 -0.25 11.23
C LEU A 5 8.79 1.05 10.99
N TYR A 6 8.90 1.46 9.73
CA TYR A 6 9.61 2.69 9.33
C TYR A 6 8.73 3.95 9.44
N ASP A 7 7.41 3.80 9.32
CA ASP A 7 6.44 4.89 9.46
C ASP A 7 5.92 5.02 10.90
N ASP A 8 5.19 6.09 11.22
CA ASP A 8 4.59 6.29 12.55
C ASP A 8 3.63 5.16 12.97
N HIS A 9 2.96 4.55 11.99
CA HIS A 9 1.98 3.48 12.21
C HIS A 9 1.77 2.67 10.93
N ILE A 10 1.43 1.39 11.09
CA ILE A 10 0.87 0.56 10.02
C ILE A 10 -0.60 0.29 10.29
N ILE A 11 -1.35 -0.01 9.24
CA ILE A 11 -2.74 -0.45 9.34
C ILE A 11 -2.78 -1.98 9.40
N LEU A 12 -3.65 -2.56 10.22
CA LEU A 12 -3.82 -4.02 10.30
C LEU A 12 -3.95 -4.68 8.92
N GLN A 13 -4.73 -4.08 8.02
CA GLN A 13 -4.84 -4.53 6.63
C GLN A 13 -3.51 -4.55 5.86
N ALA A 14 -2.70 -3.51 6.00
CA ALA A 14 -1.40 -3.45 5.31
C ALA A 14 -0.47 -4.52 5.87
N LEU A 15 -0.43 -4.68 7.20
CA LEU A 15 0.35 -5.72 7.86
C LEU A 15 -0.04 -7.13 7.38
N LEU A 16 -1.33 -7.46 7.38
CA LEU A 16 -1.83 -8.76 6.90
C LEU A 16 -1.48 -9.01 5.43
N LYS A 17 -1.44 -7.96 4.61
CA LYS A 17 -1.06 -8.05 3.20
C LYS A 17 0.44 -8.31 3.04
N GLU A 18 1.27 -7.62 3.80
CA GLU A 18 2.74 -7.77 3.74
C GLU A 18 3.21 -9.13 4.25
N VAL A 19 2.55 -9.67 5.27
CA VAL A 19 2.78 -11.04 5.76
C VAL A 19 2.27 -12.08 4.75
N GLY A 20 1.47 -11.68 3.76
CA GLY A 20 0.92 -12.57 2.74
C GLY A 20 -0.33 -13.35 3.17
N LEU A 21 -0.94 -12.99 4.29
CA LEU A 21 -2.19 -13.62 4.77
C LEU A 21 -3.40 -13.24 3.91
N ILE A 22 -3.40 -12.02 3.36
CA ILE A 22 -4.44 -11.55 2.44
C ILE A 22 -3.86 -11.14 1.09
N GLN A 23 -4.56 -11.54 0.02
CA GLN A 23 -4.19 -11.23 -1.37
C GLN A 23 -4.51 -9.77 -1.75
N SER A 24 -5.59 -9.22 -1.19
CA SER A 24 -6.06 -7.87 -1.52
C SER A 24 -6.75 -7.21 -0.33
N GLY A 25 -6.86 -5.88 -0.37
CA GLY A 25 -7.56 -5.12 0.67
C GLY A 25 -9.06 -5.42 0.80
N GLY A 26 -9.69 -5.99 -0.23
CA GLY A 26 -11.08 -6.45 -0.16
C GLY A 26 -11.26 -7.73 0.65
N ALA A 27 -10.24 -8.59 0.68
CA ALA A 27 -10.30 -9.90 1.33
C ALA A 27 -10.29 -9.84 2.86
N ILE A 28 -9.82 -8.74 3.45
CA ILE A 28 -9.71 -8.61 4.91
C ILE A 28 -11.05 -8.78 5.65
N LYS A 29 -12.16 -8.39 5.03
CA LYS A 29 -13.47 -8.52 5.69
C LYS A 29 -13.79 -10.01 5.94
N GLY A 30 -13.62 -10.85 4.92
CA GLY A 30 -13.82 -12.29 5.06
C GLY A 30 -12.79 -12.89 6.03
N PHE A 31 -11.53 -12.46 5.91
CA PHE A 31 -10.46 -12.95 6.78
C PHE A 31 -10.74 -12.68 8.27
N LEU A 32 -11.18 -11.48 8.65
CA LEU A 32 -11.50 -11.17 10.06
C LEU A 32 -12.78 -11.85 10.58
N GLN A 33 -13.65 -12.33 9.68
CA GLN A 33 -14.82 -13.11 10.05
C GLN A 33 -14.49 -14.58 10.26
N GLU A 34 -13.61 -15.15 9.43
CA GLU A 34 -13.19 -16.55 9.48
C GLU A 34 -12.11 -16.79 10.54
N TYR A 35 -11.15 -15.88 10.66
CA TYR A 35 -9.97 -16.03 11.50
C TYR A 35 -9.92 -14.95 12.58
N PRO A 36 -9.93 -15.33 13.88
CA PRO A 36 -9.80 -14.37 14.95
C PRO A 36 -8.38 -13.78 14.97
N VAL A 37 -8.30 -12.46 14.82
CA VAL A 37 -7.07 -11.69 14.98
C VAL A 37 -7.08 -11.01 16.33
N PHE A 38 -5.96 -11.07 17.03
CA PHE A 38 -5.78 -10.44 18.34
C PHE A 38 -4.73 -9.34 18.25
N PHE A 39 -5.05 -8.20 18.85
CA PHE A 39 -4.16 -7.05 18.99
C PHE A 39 -3.91 -6.84 20.48
N ASN A 40 -2.67 -6.99 20.93
CA ASN A 40 -2.27 -6.95 22.35
C ASN A 40 -3.14 -7.86 23.26
N GLY A 41 -3.60 -9.00 22.73
CA GLY A 41 -4.45 -9.96 23.44
C GLY A 41 -5.95 -9.71 23.33
N GLU A 42 -6.39 -8.59 22.76
CA GLU A 42 -7.81 -8.31 22.51
C GLU A 42 -8.21 -8.68 21.08
N LYS A 43 -9.37 -9.32 20.91
CA LYS A 43 -9.90 -9.62 19.58
C LYS A 43 -10.15 -8.31 18.82
N GLU A 44 -9.52 -8.15 17.66
CA GLU A 44 -9.62 -6.95 16.83
C GLU A 44 -10.26 -7.27 15.48
N GLU A 45 -11.41 -6.66 15.23
CA GLU A 45 -12.18 -6.82 13.99
C GLU A 45 -12.09 -5.58 13.09
N ARG A 46 -11.41 -4.51 13.54
CA ARG A 46 -11.25 -3.29 12.75
C ARG A 46 -10.13 -3.44 11.75
N ARG A 47 -10.52 -3.58 10.48
CA ARG A 47 -9.66 -3.55 9.28
C ARG A 47 -8.63 -2.41 9.27
N ARG A 48 -9.05 -1.22 9.70
CA ARG A 48 -8.25 0.02 9.68
C ARG A 48 -7.65 0.39 11.05
N LYS A 49 -7.52 -0.58 11.96
CA LYS A 49 -6.82 -0.36 13.23
C LYS A 49 -5.38 0.07 12.94
N LYS A 50 -4.95 1.16 13.58
CA LYS A 50 -3.58 1.65 13.53
C LYS A 50 -2.77 0.92 14.60
N ILE A 51 -1.64 0.37 14.17
CA ILE A 51 -0.70 -0.40 14.96
C ILE A 51 0.61 0.40 14.99
N ARG A 52 1.21 0.53 16.17
CA ARG A 52 2.44 1.29 16.40
C ARG A 52 3.56 0.36 16.86
N ILE A 53 4.77 0.92 16.97
CA ILE A 53 5.92 0.25 17.55
C ILE A 53 5.59 -0.18 18.98
N GLY A 54 5.97 -1.42 19.33
CA GLY A 54 5.69 -2.03 20.63
C GLY A 54 4.38 -2.81 20.71
N ASP A 55 3.49 -2.66 19.74
CA ASP A 55 2.26 -3.47 19.66
C ASP A 55 2.56 -4.89 19.16
N VAL A 56 1.70 -5.83 19.54
CA VAL A 56 1.76 -7.25 19.16
C VAL A 56 0.46 -7.66 18.50
N VAL A 57 0.56 -8.29 17.33
CA VAL A 57 -0.58 -8.89 16.61
C VAL A 57 -0.42 -10.40 16.60
N SER A 58 -1.39 -11.14 17.14
CA SER A 58 -1.39 -12.60 17.11
C SER A 58 -2.59 -13.14 16.34
N ILE A 59 -2.33 -14.17 15.53
CA ILE A 59 -3.30 -14.81 14.65
C ILE A 59 -3.19 -16.32 14.88
N PRO A 60 -3.93 -16.87 15.85
CA PRO A 60 -3.82 -18.28 16.24
C PRO A 60 -4.05 -19.25 15.09
N SER A 61 -4.95 -18.91 14.16
CA SER A 61 -5.29 -19.77 13.01
C SER A 61 -4.12 -20.05 12.07
N HIS A 62 -3.13 -19.16 12.02
CA HIS A 62 -1.93 -19.33 11.20
C HIS A 62 -0.67 -19.50 12.06
N GLU A 63 -0.81 -19.59 13.38
CA GLU A 63 0.30 -19.63 14.34
C GLU A 63 1.29 -18.46 14.18
N VAL A 64 0.82 -17.33 13.64
CA VAL A 64 1.64 -16.15 13.40
C VAL A 64 1.47 -15.17 14.57
N THR A 65 2.59 -14.79 15.17
CA THR A 65 2.67 -13.67 16.11
C THR A 65 3.67 -12.66 15.59
N ILE A 66 3.22 -11.41 15.44
CA ILE A 66 3.95 -10.30 14.86
C ILE A 66 4.20 -9.27 15.96
N THR A 67 5.46 -8.96 16.20
CA THR A 67 5.87 -7.92 17.13
C THR A 67 6.36 -6.72 16.34
N MET A 68 5.82 -5.55 16.65
CA MET A 68 6.18 -4.31 15.96
C MET A 68 7.44 -3.72 16.59
N VAL A 69 8.53 -3.68 15.84
CA VAL A 69 9.83 -3.23 16.34
C VAL A 69 10.28 -1.98 15.58
N ALA A 70 10.92 -1.05 16.30
CA ALA A 70 11.55 0.10 15.68
C ALA A 70 12.76 -0.35 14.85
N PRO A 71 12.91 0.12 13.60
CA PRO A 71 14.16 -0.02 12.86
C PRO A 71 15.31 0.60 13.64
N THR A 72 16.51 0.03 13.49
CA THR A 72 17.69 0.61 14.13
C THR A 72 18.10 1.91 13.41
N ALA A 73 18.68 2.87 14.14
CA ALA A 73 19.00 4.19 13.60
C ALA A 73 19.93 4.16 12.36
N ALA A 74 20.84 3.18 12.30
CA ALA A 74 21.71 3.00 11.14
C ALA A 74 20.94 2.56 9.87
N GLU A 75 19.94 1.70 10.01
CA GLU A 75 19.10 1.25 8.91
C GLU A 75 18.16 2.37 8.41
N GLN A 76 17.77 3.28 9.30
CA GLN A 76 16.97 4.46 8.94
C GLN A 76 17.76 5.41 8.04
N GLU A 77 19.03 5.71 8.37
CA GLU A 77 19.87 6.59 7.54
C GLU A 77 20.13 6.03 6.14
N GLU A 78 20.38 4.72 6.03
CA GLU A 78 20.56 4.07 4.72
C GLU A 78 19.27 4.15 3.89
N TYR A 79 18.11 3.91 4.51
CA TYR A 79 16.82 4.04 3.84
C TYR A 79 16.54 5.46 3.36
N GLU A 80 16.91 6.47 4.15
CA GLU A 80 16.78 7.88 3.77
C GLU A 80 17.68 8.24 2.58
N ARG A 81 18.91 7.71 2.53
CA ARG A 81 19.81 7.90 1.37
C ARG A 81 19.21 7.29 0.10
N ASP A 82 18.72 6.05 0.19
CA ASP A 82 18.09 5.36 -0.94
C ASP A 82 16.84 6.09 -1.44
N ARG A 83 16.01 6.60 -0.50
CA ARG A 83 14.82 7.38 -0.84
C ARG A 83 15.20 8.70 -1.51
N ALA A 84 16.21 9.40 -1.01
CA ALA A 84 16.71 10.64 -1.60
C ALA A 84 17.28 10.41 -3.01
N GLU A 85 17.99 9.30 -3.24
CA GLU A 85 18.48 8.93 -4.57
C GLU A 85 17.32 8.65 -5.54
N LYS A 86 16.30 7.87 -5.12
CA LYS A 86 15.11 7.62 -5.93
C LYS A 86 14.38 8.90 -6.29
N GLU A 87 14.24 9.84 -5.34
CA GLU A 87 13.63 11.15 -5.59
C GLU A 87 14.45 11.97 -6.60
N ARG A 88 15.78 11.95 -6.48
CA ARG A 88 16.68 12.62 -7.45
C ARG A 88 16.57 12.02 -8.85
N VAL A 89 16.56 10.70 -8.96
CA VAL A 89 16.39 9.99 -10.25
C VAL A 89 15.03 10.31 -10.85
N ALA A 90 13.96 10.28 -10.05
CA ALA A 90 12.62 10.63 -10.51
C ALA A 90 12.54 12.07 -11.04
N GLN A 91 13.21 13.03 -10.38
CA GLN A 91 13.31 14.41 -10.85
C GLN A 91 14.09 14.52 -12.16
N LEU A 92 15.21 13.81 -12.30
CA LEU A 92 16.02 13.79 -13.53
C LEU A 92 15.22 13.19 -14.71
N VAL A 93 14.56 12.05 -14.49
CA VAL A 93 13.70 11.40 -15.50
C VAL A 93 12.55 12.32 -15.90
N LYS A 94 11.94 13.01 -14.92
CA LYS A 94 10.87 13.99 -15.19
C LYS A 94 11.36 15.16 -16.04
N GLN A 95 12.55 15.69 -15.77
CA GLN A 95 13.18 16.73 -16.57
C GLN A 95 13.50 16.25 -17.99
N LEU A 96 14.10 15.06 -18.12
CA LEU A 96 14.46 14.46 -19.40
C LEU A 96 13.22 14.20 -20.28
N ASN A 97 12.15 13.65 -19.69
CA ASN A 97 10.88 13.45 -20.40
C ASN A 97 10.22 14.78 -20.80
N ALA A 98 10.36 15.84 -19.98
CA ALA A 98 9.85 17.16 -20.32
C ALA A 98 10.64 17.80 -21.49
N GLN A 99 11.95 17.59 -21.55
CA GLN A 99 12.80 18.04 -22.65
C GLN A 99 12.50 17.27 -23.95
N HIS A 100 12.36 15.94 -23.89
CA HIS A 100 11.98 15.11 -25.04
C HIS A 100 10.60 15.46 -25.61
N LYS A 101 9.63 15.83 -24.76
CA LYS A 101 8.32 16.33 -25.22
C LYS A 101 8.39 17.69 -25.93
N LYS A 102 9.36 18.53 -25.60
CA LYS A 102 9.55 19.85 -26.24
C LYS A 102 10.30 19.75 -27.56
N SER A 103 11.22 18.79 -27.70
CA SER A 103 11.96 18.57 -28.96
C SER A 103 11.12 17.84 -30.02
N ASN A 104 10.27 16.89 -29.61
CA ASN A 104 9.31 16.24 -30.52
C ASN A 104 8.03 17.07 -30.65
N ASN A 105 8.16 18.23 -31.29
CA ASN A 105 7.03 19.06 -31.68
C ASN A 105 6.42 18.53 -33.00
N THR A 106 5.95 17.28 -32.99
CA THR A 106 5.03 16.80 -34.05
C THR A 106 3.62 16.91 -33.48
N PRO A 107 2.73 17.73 -34.08
CA PRO A 107 1.37 17.81 -33.60
C PRO A 107 0.73 16.42 -33.66
N PRO A 108 0.01 15.95 -32.63
CA PRO A 108 -0.85 14.81 -32.82
C PRO A 108 -1.87 15.23 -33.88
N THR A 109 -1.77 14.65 -35.07
CA THR A 109 -2.82 14.71 -36.07
C THR A 109 -4.10 14.31 -35.34
N LYS A 110 -5.00 15.27 -35.15
CA LYS A 110 -6.33 15.06 -34.58
C LYS A 110 -7.09 14.16 -35.55
N THR A 111 -6.85 12.86 -35.51
CA THR A 111 -7.82 11.88 -35.98
C THR A 111 -8.92 11.89 -34.94
N SER A 112 -9.93 12.70 -35.24
CA SER A 112 -11.27 12.67 -34.65
C SER A 112 -11.81 11.23 -34.69
N LYS A 113 -11.45 10.42 -33.69
CA LYS A 113 -12.23 9.23 -33.36
C LYS A 113 -13.46 9.71 -32.61
N ASN A 114 -14.53 9.81 -33.37
CA ASN A 114 -15.92 9.97 -32.94
C ASN A 114 -16.21 9.07 -31.72
N ARG A 115 -16.01 9.61 -30.51
CA ARG A 115 -16.27 8.93 -29.25
C ARG A 115 -17.73 9.17 -28.93
N GLN A 116 -18.61 8.41 -29.59
CA GLN A 116 -20.01 8.34 -29.22
C GLN A 116 -20.10 8.07 -27.71
N LYS A 117 -20.63 9.04 -26.97
CA LYS A 117 -20.87 8.94 -25.53
C LYS A 117 -21.89 7.82 -25.31
N LYS A 118 -21.45 6.59 -25.03
CA LYS A 118 -22.34 5.57 -24.50
C LYS A 118 -22.60 5.90 -23.03
N ALA A 119 -23.86 6.18 -22.71
CA ALA A 119 -24.30 6.39 -21.33
C ALA A 119 -24.04 5.12 -20.49
N PRO A 120 -23.74 5.25 -19.18
CA PRO A 120 -23.57 4.10 -18.31
C PRO A 120 -24.91 3.36 -18.19
N VAL A 121 -24.90 2.04 -18.40
CA VAL A 121 -26.07 1.17 -18.26
C VAL A 121 -26.51 1.18 -16.79
N ARG A 122 -27.74 1.64 -16.53
CA ARG A 122 -28.38 1.58 -15.22
C ARG A 122 -29.21 0.30 -15.16
N PHE A 123 -28.87 -0.59 -14.22
CA PHE A 123 -29.71 -1.75 -13.92
C PHE A 123 -30.98 -1.27 -13.20
N PRO A 124 -32.19 -1.62 -13.67
CA PRO A 124 -33.40 -1.43 -12.89
C PRO A 124 -33.32 -2.38 -11.69
N GLY A 125 -33.35 -1.83 -10.49
CA GLY A 125 -33.40 -2.63 -9.27
C GLY A 125 -34.67 -3.48 -9.25
N THR A 126 -34.53 -4.73 -8.82
CA THR A 126 -35.65 -5.56 -8.32
C THR A 126 -35.93 -5.25 -6.86
#